data_AF-M5C239-F1
#
_entry.id   AF-M5C239-F1
#
_cell.length_a   1.000
_cell.length_b   1.000
_cell.length_c   1.000
_cell.angle_alpha   90.00
_cell.angle_beta   90.00
_cell.angle_gamma   90.00
#
_symmetry.space_group_name_H-M   'P 1'
#
loop_
_entity.id
_entity.type
_entity.pdbx_description
1 polymer ?
#
loop_
_entity_poly.entity_id
_entity_poly.type
_entity_poly.pdbx_seq_one_letter_code
_entity_poly.pdbx_strand_id
1 'polypeptide(L)'
;MKHRDGAEGFEPYVEVQLLADGLDEDGVKGRNKALRGVDVVWEGRGLLGSDPPEIVLKASNVVPGASFVRFLLKDEEFGSDDLAGWACVRLDRLQPGYRFIRLYDLHGRLTENGCLFVKIQKEITDTWEVV
;
A
#
# COMPACT_ATOMS: atom_id res chain seq x y z
N MET A 1 -4.94 -19.22 -0.43
CA MET A 1 -6.22 -18.50 -0.43
C MET A 1 -7.06 -19.07 -1.57
N LYS A 2 -8.29 -19.54 -1.35
CA LYS A 2 -9.15 -20.05 -2.43
C LYS A 2 -10.06 -18.92 -2.90
N HIS A 3 -9.69 -18.28 -4.01
CA HIS A 3 -10.57 -17.34 -4.71
C HIS A 3 -11.77 -18.09 -5.29
N ARG A 4 -12.94 -17.46 -5.34
CA ARG A 4 -14.17 -18.06 -5.90
C ARG A 4 -14.02 -18.46 -7.37
N ASP A 5 -13.28 -17.66 -8.14
CA ASP A 5 -13.12 -17.82 -9.59
C ASP A 5 -11.70 -18.28 -10.02
N GLY A 6 -10.88 -18.74 -9.06
CA GLY A 6 -9.48 -19.07 -9.34
C GLY A 6 -8.65 -17.86 -9.77
N ALA A 7 -7.50 -18.08 -10.41
CA ALA A 7 -6.61 -17.00 -10.85
C ALA A 7 -7.16 -16.18 -12.03
N GLU A 8 -8.18 -16.69 -12.73
CA GLU A 8 -8.75 -16.05 -13.91
C GLU A 8 -9.63 -14.84 -13.56
N GLY A 9 -10.23 -14.82 -12.37
CA GLY A 9 -11.08 -13.74 -11.87
C GLY A 9 -10.35 -12.67 -11.05
N PHE A 10 -9.09 -12.89 -10.68
CA PHE A 10 -8.35 -12.01 -9.78
C PHE A 10 -7.98 -10.69 -10.50
N GLU A 11 -8.52 -9.57 -10.03
CA GLU A 11 -8.26 -8.18 -10.40
C GLU A 11 -7.71 -7.37 -9.23
N PRO A 12 -6.44 -7.62 -8.83
CA PRO A 12 -5.88 -6.98 -7.66
C PRO A 12 -5.60 -5.49 -7.83
N TYR A 13 -5.79 -4.76 -6.74
CA TYR A 13 -5.25 -3.43 -6.52
C TYR A 13 -4.61 -3.32 -5.13
N VAL A 14 -3.73 -2.34 -4.97
CA VAL A 14 -3.09 -2.00 -3.70
C VAL A 14 -3.64 -0.68 -3.21
N GLU A 15 -4.21 -0.71 -2.02
CA GLU A 15 -4.56 0.47 -1.24
C GLU A 15 -3.49 0.69 -0.16
N VAL A 16 -2.97 1.91 -0.10
CA VAL A 16 -1.98 2.32 0.90
C VAL A 16 -2.61 3.37 1.80
N GLN A 17 -2.43 3.21 3.10
CA GLN A 17 -2.96 4.10 4.11
C GLN A 17 -1.88 4.50 5.11
N LEU A 18 -1.88 5.75 5.53
CA LEU A 18 -1.14 6.25 6.68
C LEU A 18 -2.05 6.20 7.91
N LEU A 19 -1.58 5.53 8.95
CA LEU A 19 -2.25 5.42 10.23
C LEU A 19 -1.44 6.21 11.26
N ALA A 20 -2.01 7.29 11.79
CA ALA A 20 -1.47 8.05 12.91
C ALA A 20 -2.62 8.63 13.73
N ASP A 21 -2.29 9.08 14.94
CA ASP A 21 -3.26 9.71 15.82
C ASP A 21 -3.65 11.09 15.30
N GLY A 22 -4.93 11.46 15.44
CA GLY A 22 -5.46 12.78 15.06
C GLY A 22 -5.36 13.15 13.58
N LEU A 23 -5.23 12.18 12.67
CA LEU A 23 -5.23 12.46 11.23
C LEU A 23 -6.62 12.82 10.71
N ASP A 24 -6.68 13.85 9.87
CA ASP A 24 -7.82 14.10 9.00
C ASP A 24 -7.94 13.01 7.92
N GLU A 25 -9.14 12.78 7.39
CA GLU A 25 -9.35 11.75 6.36
C GLU A 25 -8.72 12.09 5.00
N ASP A 26 -8.36 13.35 4.78
CA ASP A 26 -7.86 13.86 3.50
C ASP A 26 -6.38 13.52 3.28
N GLY A 27 -6.08 12.86 2.16
CA GLY A 27 -4.71 12.60 1.73
C GLY A 27 -3.98 11.49 2.49
N VAL A 28 -4.63 10.82 3.43
CA VAL A 28 -4.03 9.73 4.25
C VAL A 28 -4.21 8.34 3.64
N LYS A 29 -4.95 8.23 2.53
CA LYS A 29 -5.13 6.98 1.79
C LYS A 29 -5.11 7.21 0.29
N GLY A 30 -4.64 6.21 -0.44
CA GLY A 30 -4.71 6.17 -1.90
C GLY A 30 -4.63 4.74 -2.40
N ARG A 31 -5.07 4.50 -3.64
CA ARG A 31 -4.98 3.18 -4.29
C ARG A 31 -4.57 3.31 -5.74
N ASN A 32 -3.96 2.27 -6.28
CA ASN A 32 -3.76 2.15 -7.73
C ASN A 32 -5.04 1.59 -8.41
N LYS A 33 -4.98 1.43 -9.73
CA LYS A 33 -6.06 0.79 -10.49
C LYS A 33 -5.97 -0.73 -10.34
N ALA A 34 -7.11 -1.39 -10.30
CA ALA A 34 -7.17 -2.84 -10.44
C ALA A 34 -6.67 -3.25 -11.84
N LEU A 35 -5.94 -4.36 -11.89
CA LEU A 35 -5.50 -4.99 -13.12
C LEU A 35 -5.67 -6.49 -12.95
N ARG A 36 -6.11 -7.18 -13.99
CA ARG A 36 -6.32 -8.63 -13.95
C ARG A 36 -5.00 -9.40 -13.97
N GLY A 37 -4.92 -10.46 -13.17
CA GLY A 37 -3.89 -11.47 -13.23
C GLY A 37 -3.12 -11.70 -11.93
N VAL A 38 -2.14 -12.60 -12.00
CA VAL A 38 -1.15 -12.87 -10.95
C VAL A 38 0.18 -12.21 -11.32
N ASP A 39 0.97 -11.80 -10.32
CA ASP A 39 2.23 -11.06 -10.52
C ASP A 39 2.06 -9.76 -11.32
N VAL A 40 0.98 -9.03 -11.01
CA VAL A 40 0.62 -7.78 -11.66
C VAL A 40 1.70 -6.73 -11.48
N VAL A 41 2.05 -6.09 -12.60
CA VAL A 41 2.88 -4.88 -12.63
C VAL A 41 1.98 -3.69 -12.88
N TRP A 42 1.79 -2.88 -11.85
CA TRP A 42 1.12 -1.59 -12.00
C TRP A 42 2.13 -0.58 -12.53
N GLU A 43 2.13 -0.38 -13.84
CA GLU A 43 2.91 0.64 -14.53
C GLU A 43 1.97 1.74 -15.08
N GLY A 44 2.31 3.01 -14.87
CA GLY A 44 1.61 4.13 -15.48
C GLY A 44 2.16 4.39 -16.89
N ARG A 45 1.32 4.92 -17.79
CA ARG A 45 1.76 5.35 -19.13
C ARG A 45 2.28 6.79 -19.05
N GLY A 46 3.60 6.98 -19.00
CA GLY A 46 4.26 8.27 -19.14
C GLY A 46 4.61 8.58 -20.60
N LEU A 47 4.92 9.85 -20.91
CA LEU A 47 5.28 10.32 -22.25
C LEU A 47 6.68 9.85 -22.73
N LEU A 48 7.51 9.29 -21.85
CA LEU A 48 8.89 8.86 -22.14
C LEU A 48 9.23 7.41 -21.70
N GLY A 49 8.23 6.67 -21.24
CA GLY A 49 8.41 5.36 -20.59
C GLY A 49 7.31 5.12 -19.55
N SER A 50 7.23 3.90 -19.00
CA SER A 50 6.27 3.56 -17.97
C SER A 50 6.70 4.09 -16.59
N ASP A 51 6.18 5.26 -16.19
CA ASP A 51 6.32 5.72 -14.81
C ASP A 51 5.32 4.95 -13.94
N PRO A 52 5.75 4.23 -12.88
CA PRO A 52 4.83 3.51 -12.02
C PRO A 52 3.79 4.47 -11.40
N PRO A 53 2.55 4.02 -11.16
CA PRO A 53 1.51 4.84 -10.54
C PRO A 53 1.97 5.25 -9.14
N GLU A 54 2.08 6.56 -8.93
CA GLU A 54 2.50 7.14 -7.67
C GLU A 54 1.30 7.26 -6.71
N ILE A 55 1.39 6.62 -5.55
CA ILE A 55 0.42 6.80 -4.46
C ILE A 55 1.05 7.79 -3.47
N VAL A 56 0.57 9.04 -3.50
CA VAL A 56 1.05 10.10 -2.62
C VAL A 56 0.17 10.18 -1.39
N LEU A 57 0.78 10.06 -0.21
CA LEU A 57 0.12 10.28 1.07
C LEU A 57 0.65 11.58 1.68
N LYS A 58 -0.24 12.41 2.23
CA LYS A 58 0.11 13.67 2.90
C LYS A 58 -0.59 13.74 4.24
N ALA A 59 0.16 14.15 5.25
CA ALA A 59 -0.35 14.36 6.59
C ALA A 59 0.54 15.35 7.34
N SER A 60 -0.06 16.06 8.28
CA SER A 60 0.61 16.96 9.21
C SER A 60 0.59 16.35 10.62
N ASN A 61 1.46 16.82 11.51
CA ASN A 61 1.49 16.42 12.92
C ASN A 61 1.69 14.91 13.17
N VAL A 62 2.40 14.24 12.26
CA VAL A 62 2.68 12.81 12.34
C VAL A 62 3.86 12.56 13.27
N VAL A 63 3.73 11.62 14.20
CA VAL A 63 4.84 11.14 15.04
C VAL A 63 5.39 9.84 14.46
N PRO A 64 6.52 9.83 13.71
CA PRO A 64 6.91 8.68 12.91
C PRO A 64 7.12 7.38 13.69
N GLY A 65 7.50 7.46 14.97
CA GLY A 65 7.67 6.30 15.85
C GLY A 65 6.36 5.68 16.35
N ALA A 66 5.23 6.37 16.21
CA ALA A 66 3.89 5.92 16.59
C ALA A 66 2.94 5.81 15.39
N SER A 67 3.42 6.07 14.17
CA SER A 67 2.65 6.01 12.94
C SER A 67 3.02 4.81 12.08
N PHE A 68 2.11 4.38 11.23
CA PHE A 68 2.25 3.17 10.41
C PHE A 68 1.77 3.41 8.99
N VAL A 69 2.40 2.75 8.03
CA VAL A 69 1.93 2.66 6.65
C VAL A 69 1.36 1.25 6.44
N ARG A 70 0.09 1.17 6.09
CA ARG A 70 -0.63 -0.06 5.83
C ARG A 70 -0.79 -0.24 4.33
N PHE A 71 -0.38 -1.39 3.83
CA PHE A 71 -0.57 -1.85 2.46
C PHE A 71 -1.65 -2.93 2.47
N LEU A 72 -2.69 -2.76 1.65
CA LEU A 72 -3.81 -3.68 1.51
C LEU A 72 -3.86 -4.12 0.05
N LEU A 73 -3.60 -5.39 -0.22
CA LEU A 73 -3.85 -6.01 -1.52
C LEU A 73 -5.28 -6.52 -1.52
N LYS A 74 -6.14 -5.91 -2.33
CA LYS A 74 -7.56 -6.25 -2.44
C LYS A 74 -7.86 -6.75 -3.85
N ASP A 75 -8.88 -7.58 -3.98
CA ASP A 75 -9.42 -8.00 -5.26
C ASP A 75 -10.68 -7.20 -5.59
N GLU A 76 -10.72 -6.55 -6.76
CA GLU A 76 -11.91 -5.83 -7.21
C GLU A 76 -12.95 -6.83 -7.71
N GLU A 77 -14.06 -6.97 -6.97
CA GLU A 77 -15.18 -7.84 -7.32
C GLU A 77 -16.49 -7.05 -7.35
N PHE A 78 -17.51 -7.55 -8.06
CA PHE A 78 -18.83 -6.92 -8.04
C PHE A 78 -19.46 -7.03 -6.65
N GLY A 79 -19.36 -5.96 -5.85
CA GLY A 79 -19.91 -5.89 -4.50
C GLY A 79 -18.89 -5.35 -3.49
N SER A 80 -18.39 -6.22 -2.62
CA SER A 80 -17.34 -5.89 -1.65
C SER A 80 -16.02 -6.47 -2.13
N ASP A 81 -14.99 -5.65 -2.19
CA ASP A 81 -13.64 -6.09 -2.54
C ASP A 81 -13.06 -6.98 -1.45
N ASP A 82 -12.56 -8.15 -1.84
CA ASP A 82 -11.98 -9.13 -0.92
C ASP A 82 -10.52 -8.78 -0.59
N LEU A 83 -10.14 -8.85 0.69
CA LEU A 83 -8.76 -8.61 1.09
C LEU A 83 -7.89 -9.86 0.81
N ALA A 84 -7.00 -9.76 -0.17
CA ALA A 84 -6.09 -10.83 -0.59
C ALA A 84 -4.86 -10.96 0.31
N GLY A 85 -4.39 -9.85 0.87
CA GLY A 85 -3.28 -9.83 1.80
C GLY A 85 -2.97 -8.42 2.28
N TRP A 86 -2.15 -8.30 3.31
CA TRP A 86 -1.84 -7.01 3.90
C TRP A 86 -0.45 -6.95 4.51
N ALA A 87 0.07 -5.76 4.67
CA ALA A 87 1.25 -5.49 5.48
C ALA A 87 1.08 -4.18 6.23
N CYS A 88 1.70 -4.06 7.39
CA CYS A 88 1.71 -2.83 8.17
C CYS A 88 3.13 -2.59 8.67
N VAL A 89 3.71 -1.44 8.29
CA VAL A 89 5.10 -1.11 8.59
C VAL A 89 5.14 0.21 9.34
N ARG A 90 5.86 0.26 10.46
CA ARG A 90 6.02 1.50 11.23
C ARG A 90 6.74 2.56 10.39
N LEU A 91 6.26 3.81 10.41
CA LEU A 91 6.68 4.85 9.50
C LEU A 91 8.18 5.15 9.64
N ASP A 92 8.72 5.22 10.85
CA ASP A 92 10.16 5.38 11.13
C ASP A 92 11.03 4.22 10.57
N ARG A 93 10.47 3.01 10.45
CA ARG A 93 11.17 1.82 9.92
C ARG A 93 11.00 1.63 8.42
N LEU A 94 10.04 2.30 7.79
CA LEU A 94 9.89 2.27 6.34
C LEU A 94 10.97 3.14 5.67
N GLN A 95 12.00 2.47 5.16
CA GLN A 95 13.17 3.12 4.56
C GLN A 95 12.94 3.46 3.08
N PRO A 96 13.40 4.63 2.59
CA PRO A 96 13.35 5.00 1.16
C PRO A 96 14.07 3.98 0.24
N GLY A 97 13.75 4.03 -1.05
CA GLY A 97 14.34 3.18 -2.08
C GLY A 97 13.46 1.97 -2.45
N TYR A 98 14.04 1.04 -3.21
CA TYR A 98 13.33 -0.19 -3.61
C TYR A 98 13.25 -1.20 -2.46
N ARG A 99 12.05 -1.74 -2.23
CA ARG A 99 11.74 -2.64 -1.10
C ARG A 99 10.80 -3.76 -1.53
N PHE A 100 11.00 -4.93 -0.92
CA PHE A 100 10.00 -5.99 -0.90
C PHE A 100 9.20 -5.90 0.40
N ILE A 101 7.90 -5.73 0.29
CA ILE A 101 6.97 -5.77 1.41
C ILE A 101 6.30 -7.14 1.40
N ARG A 102 6.62 -7.99 2.37
CA ARG A 102 5.99 -9.31 2.53
C ARG A 102 4.56 -9.13 3.02
N LEU A 103 3.63 -9.89 2.45
CA LEU A 103 2.21 -9.83 2.81
C LEU A 103 1.85 -10.94 3.80
N TYR A 104 0.93 -10.60 4.70
CA TYR A 104 0.25 -11.48 5.62
C TYR A 104 -1.13 -11.83 5.08
N ASP A 105 -1.61 -13.03 5.41
CA ASP A 105 -2.98 -13.45 5.14
C ASP A 105 -3.98 -12.83 6.12
N LEU A 106 -5.27 -13.11 5.91
CA LEU A 106 -6.37 -12.65 6.76
C LEU A 106 -6.29 -13.11 8.23
N HIS A 107 -5.50 -14.15 8.50
CA HIS A 107 -5.27 -14.68 9.85
C HIS A 107 -4.00 -14.12 10.49
N GLY A 108 -3.32 -13.17 9.83
CA GLY A 108 -2.08 -12.58 10.31
C GLY A 108 -0.86 -13.50 10.16
N ARG A 109 -0.91 -14.50 9.28
CA ARG A 109 0.22 -15.39 8.99
C ARG A 109 0.97 -14.89 7.78
N LEU A 110 2.30 -14.92 7.83
CA LEU A 110 3.13 -14.56 6.69
C LEU A 110 2.82 -15.49 5.51
N THR A 111 2.52 -14.92 4.34
CA THR A 111 2.29 -15.70 3.12
C THR A 111 3.62 -16.23 2.56
N GLU A 112 3.61 -17.41 1.93
CA GLU A 112 4.82 -18.00 1.36
C GLU A 112 5.41 -17.14 0.23
N ASN A 113 4.54 -16.72 -0.70
CA ASN A 113 4.94 -16.02 -1.93
C ASN A 113 4.36 -14.61 -2.08
N GLY A 114 3.45 -14.18 -1.21
CA GLY A 114 2.81 -12.86 -1.32
C GLY A 114 3.78 -11.74 -0.97
N CYS A 115 4.10 -10.90 -1.95
CA CYS A 115 4.91 -9.70 -1.72
C CYS A 115 4.55 -8.58 -2.69
N LEU A 116 4.87 -7.36 -2.28
CA LEU A 116 4.84 -6.17 -3.14
C LEU A 116 6.27 -5.70 -3.38
N PHE A 117 6.62 -5.41 -4.63
CA PHE A 117 7.84 -4.70 -4.97
C PHE A 117 7.51 -3.22 -5.17
N VAL A 118 8.08 -2.36 -4.33
CA VAL A 118 7.72 -0.94 -4.28
C VAL A 118 8.97 -0.06 -4.25
N LYS A 119 8.87 1.14 -4.82
CA LYS A 119 9.82 2.23 -4.60
C LYS A 119 9.22 3.19 -3.56
N ILE A 120 9.87 3.32 -2.41
CA ILE A 120 9.46 4.24 -1.37
C ILE A 120 10.20 5.56 -1.53
N GLN A 121 9.44 6.65 -1.66
CA GLN A 121 9.93 8.01 -1.48
C GLN A 121 9.27 8.59 -0.22
N LYS A 122 10.07 9.26 0.60
CA LYS A 122 9.64 9.73 1.91
C LYS A 122 10.38 11.00 2.24
N GLU A 123 9.62 12.03 2.56
CA GLU A 123 10.10 13.32 3.04
C GLU A 123 9.37 13.61 4.36
N ILE A 124 10.12 13.82 5.44
CA ILE A 124 9.58 14.26 6.73
C ILE A 124 10.24 15.59 7.03
N THR A 125 9.43 16.63 7.13
CA THR A 125 9.86 17.94 7.63
C THR A 125 9.53 18.02 9.12
N ASP A 126 10.57 18.08 9.95
CA ASP A 126 10.40 18.29 11.39
C ASP A 126 10.07 19.77 11.67
N THR A 127 8.80 20.08 11.95
CA THR A 127 8.40 21.37 12.52
C THR A 127 7.99 21.12 13.96
N TRP A 128 8.91 21.32 14.89
CA TRP A 128 8.62 21.27 16.32
C TRP A 128 8.61 22.70 16.84
N GLU A 129 7.43 23.24 17.16
CA GLU A 129 7.35 24.43 18.02
C GLU A 129 7.45 23.95 19.47
N VAL A 130 8.50 24.39 20.17
CA VAL A 130 8.57 24.27 21.62
C VAL A 130 7.64 25.33 22.19
N VAL A 131 6.54 24.91 22.82
CA VAL A 131 5.71 25.78 23.68
C VAL A 131 6.21 25.67 25.11
#